data_AF-A0AAN9N1Y4-F1
#
_entry.id   AF-A0AAN9N1Y4-F1
#
_cell.length_a   1.000
_cell.length_b   1.000
_cell.length_c   1.000
_cell.angle_alpha   90.00
_cell.angle_beta   90.00
_cell.angle_gamma   90.00
#
_symmetry.space_group_name_H-M   'P 1'
#
loop_
_entity.id
_entity.type
_entity.pdbx_description
1 polymer ?
#
loop_
_entity_poly.entity_id
_entity_poly.type
_entity_poly.pdbx_seq_one_letter_code
_entity_poly.pdbx_strand_id
1 'polypeptide(L)'
;MGASQSKQEPQPELHSQSQPQLQQLQPHEPTRKESWLLSPQGNAKASKNSTKAMYNNATPNETQPMTQVKPLKGSLTLPHNYELILKDADSPVDYKGKLLDQLYAGVFLDHKTKKYWVEKKSNSNCNCFLLYARALSITWGEDKRYWKWVQQNEASGTMIEVAELKMVCWLEVHVKFDTKKLSPGIVYQVSFITMLKDKAEPQGWELPINVRLVLPGGKKQQHKENLMEKSRESWIEIPVGEFVPSEKEMGEMEISMYEHDGGMWKEGLVIKGVAIKPKNELIKK
;
A
#
# COMPACT_ATOMS: atom_id res chain seq x y z
N MET A 1 -20.14 -32.20 -87.26
CA MET A 1 -20.11 -32.90 -85.96
C MET A 1 -18.74 -32.66 -85.37
N GLY A 2 -18.50 -32.06 -84.21
CA GLY A 2 -19.33 -31.58 -83.11
C GLY A 2 -18.32 -31.06 -82.09
N ALA A 3 -18.59 -29.90 -81.52
CA ALA A 3 -17.67 -29.10 -80.71
C ALA A 3 -17.35 -29.71 -79.34
N SER A 4 -16.21 -29.33 -78.77
CA SER A 4 -16.14 -28.75 -77.41
C SER A 4 -14.76 -28.15 -77.16
N GLN A 5 -14.72 -26.82 -77.11
CA GLN A 5 -13.63 -26.03 -76.53
C GLN A 5 -13.96 -25.84 -75.04
N SER A 6 -13.09 -26.30 -74.15
CA SER A 6 -13.15 -25.98 -72.73
C SER A 6 -12.43 -24.64 -72.48
N LYS A 7 -13.20 -23.65 -72.01
CA LYS A 7 -12.69 -22.37 -71.49
C LYS A 7 -11.92 -22.64 -70.20
N GLN A 8 -10.68 -22.16 -70.13
CA GLN A 8 -9.96 -21.98 -68.86
C GLN A 8 -10.50 -20.75 -68.14
N GLU A 9 -10.86 -20.94 -66.88
CA GLU A 9 -11.30 -19.91 -65.93
C GLU A 9 -10.06 -19.25 -65.31
N PRO A 10 -9.98 -17.91 -65.22
CA PRO A 10 -8.82 -17.26 -64.63
C PRO A 10 -8.84 -17.39 -63.09
N GLN A 11 -7.69 -17.78 -62.53
CA GLN A 11 -7.45 -17.77 -61.08
C GLN A 11 -7.52 -16.34 -60.53
N PRO A 12 -8.08 -16.11 -59.32
CA PRO A 12 -8.03 -14.80 -58.69
C PRO A 12 -6.61 -14.49 -58.21
N GLU A 13 -6.05 -13.39 -58.69
CA GLU A 13 -4.79 -12.83 -58.22
C GLU A 13 -4.88 -12.41 -56.75
N LEU A 14 -3.81 -12.74 -56.02
CA LEU A 14 -3.62 -12.47 -54.60
C LEU A 14 -3.39 -10.97 -54.39
N HIS A 15 -4.44 -10.21 -54.08
CA HIS A 15 -4.27 -8.85 -53.56
C HIS A 15 -3.74 -8.92 -52.13
N SER A 16 -2.44 -8.69 -51.96
CA SER A 16 -1.82 -8.42 -50.67
C SER A 16 -2.37 -7.11 -50.11
N GLN A 17 -3.40 -7.20 -49.27
CA GLN A 17 -3.74 -6.11 -48.36
C GLN A 17 -2.59 -5.98 -47.36
N SER A 18 -1.77 -4.96 -47.55
CA SER A 18 -0.80 -4.51 -46.56
C SER A 18 -1.55 -4.15 -45.27
N GLN A 19 -1.37 -4.96 -44.23
CA GLN A 19 -1.73 -4.60 -42.86
C GLN A 19 -1.00 -3.30 -42.49
N PRO A 20 -1.65 -2.35 -41.78
CA PRO A 20 -0.90 -1.27 -41.17
C PRO A 20 0.02 -1.89 -40.13
N GLN A 21 1.31 -1.81 -40.41
CA GLN A 21 2.37 -2.21 -39.50
C GLN A 21 2.25 -1.30 -38.26
N LEU A 22 1.67 -1.81 -37.17
CA LEU A 22 1.74 -1.17 -35.87
C LEU A 22 3.23 -1.07 -35.54
N GLN A 23 3.77 0.14 -35.63
CA GLN A 23 5.11 0.46 -35.15
C GLN A 23 5.21 -0.07 -33.72
N GLN A 24 6.11 -1.03 -33.52
CA GLN A 24 6.54 -1.45 -32.19
C GLN A 24 7.07 -0.21 -31.47
N LEU A 25 6.27 0.37 -30.59
CA LEU A 25 6.76 1.35 -29.64
C LEU A 25 7.73 0.61 -28.72
N GLN A 26 9.03 0.83 -28.93
CA GLN A 26 10.04 0.41 -27.98
C GLN A 26 9.77 1.09 -26.62
N PRO A 27 10.01 0.43 -25.49
CA PRO A 27 9.84 1.06 -24.18
C PRO A 27 10.83 2.22 -24.05
N HIS A 28 10.32 3.45 -23.96
CA HIS A 28 11.14 4.56 -23.48
C HIS A 28 11.32 4.40 -21.97
N GLU A 29 12.57 4.24 -21.54
CA GLU A 29 12.97 4.41 -20.14
C GLU A 29 12.55 5.81 -19.66
N PRO A 30 11.88 5.95 -18.51
CA PRO A 30 11.59 7.26 -17.95
C PRO A 30 12.88 7.91 -17.42
N THR A 31 13.23 9.05 -18.02
CA THR A 31 14.34 9.92 -17.61
C THR A 31 14.23 10.29 -16.13
N ARG A 32 15.17 9.80 -15.31
CA ARG A 32 15.35 10.16 -13.90
C ARG A 32 15.71 11.65 -13.78
N LYS A 33 14.75 12.49 -13.39
CA LYS A 33 15.06 13.85 -12.94
C LYS A 33 15.43 13.82 -11.47
N GLU A 34 16.72 13.81 -11.19
CA GLU A 34 17.26 14.19 -9.88
C GLU A 34 17.23 15.71 -9.77
N SER A 35 16.62 16.24 -8.72
CA SER A 35 16.87 17.61 -8.25
C SER A 35 17.22 17.57 -6.77
N TRP A 36 18.52 17.62 -6.51
CA TRP A 36 19.10 17.77 -5.19
C TRP A 36 19.22 19.25 -4.81
N LEU A 37 19.05 19.49 -3.50
CA LEU A 37 19.54 20.61 -2.68
C LEU A 37 18.74 21.92 -2.70
N LEU A 38 18.19 22.27 -1.55
CA LEU A 38 18.58 23.45 -0.76
C LEU A 38 18.03 23.30 0.67
N SER A 39 18.91 23.08 1.65
CA SER A 39 18.62 23.26 3.08
C SER A 39 19.00 24.68 3.49
N PRO A 40 18.23 25.38 4.34
CA PRO A 40 18.72 26.60 4.97
C PRO A 40 19.62 26.27 6.16
N GLN A 41 20.79 26.90 6.16
CA GLN A 41 21.77 26.90 7.25
C GLN A 41 21.18 27.53 8.51
N GLY A 42 21.46 26.89 9.65
CA GLY A 42 21.31 27.50 10.96
C GLY A 42 22.38 28.58 11.17
N ASN A 43 22.05 29.57 11.98
CA ASN A 43 23.06 30.43 12.58
C ASN A 43 22.80 30.59 14.08
N ALA A 44 23.85 30.30 14.83
CA ALA A 44 23.90 30.32 16.29
C ALA A 44 24.01 31.75 16.82
N LYS A 45 23.41 32.01 17.98
CA LYS A 45 23.94 32.99 18.94
C LYS A 45 23.90 32.42 20.34
N ALA A 46 25.09 32.24 20.89
CA ALA A 46 25.35 31.97 22.28
C ALA A 46 25.01 33.20 23.14
N SER A 47 24.48 32.98 24.35
CA SER A 47 24.58 33.94 25.43
C SER A 47 25.00 33.19 26.69
N LYS A 48 26.19 33.55 27.18
CA LYS A 48 26.70 33.18 28.51
C LYS A 48 25.88 33.94 29.55
N ASN A 49 25.54 33.30 30.66
CA ASN A 49 25.68 33.92 31.97
C ASN A 49 25.80 32.88 33.07
N SER A 50 26.81 33.12 33.90
CA SER A 50 27.22 32.36 35.07
C SER A 50 26.64 33.04 36.30
N THR A 51 26.09 32.25 37.23
CA THR A 51 26.05 32.62 38.64
C THR A 51 26.06 31.36 39.49
N LYS A 52 27.07 31.27 40.37
CA LYS A 52 27.23 30.32 41.49
C LYS A 52 26.51 30.85 42.73
N ALA A 53 25.86 29.96 43.50
CA ALA A 53 25.80 29.91 44.97
C ALA A 53 25.00 28.66 45.37
N MET A 54 25.62 27.59 45.89
CA MET A 54 25.96 27.25 47.29
C MET A 54 24.80 26.73 48.16
N TYR A 55 24.92 25.42 48.46
CA TYR A 55 24.51 24.60 49.61
C TYR A 55 23.23 24.89 50.40
N ASN A 56 22.45 23.83 50.64
CA ASN A 56 22.13 23.37 52.00
C ASN A 56 21.68 21.90 52.02
N ASN A 57 22.28 21.13 52.92
CA ASN A 57 21.89 19.77 53.30
C ASN A 57 20.70 19.84 54.27
N ALA A 58 19.66 19.05 54.03
CA ALA A 58 18.73 18.58 55.06
C ALA A 58 18.01 17.32 54.58
N THR A 59 18.35 16.17 55.17
CA THR A 59 17.51 14.97 55.17
C THR A 59 16.53 15.09 56.35
N PRO A 60 15.31 14.58 56.20
CA PRO A 60 14.86 13.57 57.17
C PRO A 60 14.29 12.31 56.50
N ASN A 61 14.59 11.18 57.14
CA ASN A 61 13.96 9.88 56.92
C ASN A 61 12.42 9.96 57.02
N GLU A 62 11.69 9.21 56.21
CA GLU A 62 11.07 7.95 56.62
C GLU A 62 10.23 7.35 55.48
N THR A 63 10.34 6.03 55.41
CA THR A 63 9.80 5.14 54.40
C THR A 63 8.27 5.00 54.57
N GLN A 64 7.50 5.32 53.53
CA GLN A 64 6.18 4.72 53.34
C GLN A 64 6.11 4.08 51.95
N PRO A 65 5.63 2.83 51.83
CA PRO A 65 5.64 2.11 50.58
C PRO A 65 4.67 2.79 49.61
N MET A 66 5.17 3.25 48.46
CA MET A 66 4.33 3.55 47.32
C MET A 66 3.63 2.25 46.93
N THR A 67 2.37 2.14 47.33
CA THR A 67 1.44 1.12 46.90
C THR A 67 1.54 1.02 45.38
N GLN A 68 2.07 -0.10 44.89
CA GLN A 68 1.96 -0.43 43.48
C GLN A 68 0.47 -0.45 43.14
N VAL A 69 0.00 0.61 42.48
CA VAL A 69 -1.34 0.64 41.93
C VAL A 69 -1.32 -0.40 40.81
N LYS A 70 -1.90 -1.58 41.08
CA LYS A 70 -2.22 -2.56 40.04
C LYS A 70 -2.99 -1.82 38.94
N PRO A 71 -2.66 -2.02 37.64
CA PRO A 71 -3.41 -1.36 36.58
C PRO A 71 -4.89 -1.71 36.72
N LEU A 72 -5.75 -0.69 36.72
CA LEU A 72 -7.19 -0.91 36.59
C LEU A 72 -7.41 -1.72 35.31
N LYS A 73 -7.82 -2.99 35.45
CA LYS A 73 -8.41 -3.77 34.36
C LYS A 73 -9.64 -3.01 33.88
N GLY A 74 -9.53 -2.32 32.74
CA GLY A 74 -10.67 -1.69 32.07
C GLY A 74 -10.43 -0.34 31.39
N SER A 75 -9.27 0.30 31.54
CA SER A 75 -8.99 1.53 30.79
C SER A 75 -8.61 1.20 29.33
N LEU A 76 -9.46 1.60 28.38
CA LEU A 76 -9.14 1.53 26.95
C LEU A 76 -7.99 2.50 26.65
N THR A 77 -6.85 1.98 26.20
CA THR A 77 -5.70 2.80 25.85
C THR A 77 -5.95 3.53 24.53
N LEU A 78 -5.53 4.80 24.44
CA LEU A 78 -5.58 5.51 23.16
C LEU A 78 -4.58 4.89 22.17
N PRO A 79 -4.90 4.85 20.87
CA PRO A 79 -4.01 4.25 19.87
C PRO A 79 -2.71 5.05 19.71
N HIS A 80 -1.63 4.39 19.30
CA HIS A 80 -0.32 5.02 19.15
C HIS A 80 -0.35 6.18 18.13
N ASN A 81 0.24 7.34 18.43
CA ASN A 81 0.38 8.47 17.50
C ASN A 81 -0.92 8.91 16.77
N TYR A 82 -2.11 8.61 17.32
CA TYR A 82 -3.38 8.86 16.64
C TYR A 82 -3.58 10.35 16.32
N GLU A 83 -3.16 11.26 17.19
CA GLU A 83 -3.26 12.72 16.98
C GLU A 83 -2.46 13.18 15.75
N LEU A 84 -1.30 12.57 15.50
CA LEU A 84 -0.50 12.87 14.31
C LEU A 84 -1.16 12.35 13.04
N ILE A 85 -1.76 11.16 13.11
CA ILE A 85 -2.46 10.53 11.98
C ILE A 85 -3.72 11.34 11.60
N LEU A 86 -4.47 11.81 12.61
CA LEU A 86 -5.73 12.53 12.40
C LEU A 86 -5.57 13.97 11.89
N LYS A 87 -4.34 14.50 11.81
CA LYS A 87 -4.08 15.77 11.12
C LYS A 87 -4.42 15.71 9.64
N ASP A 88 -4.33 14.51 9.06
CA ASP A 88 -4.61 14.25 7.64
C ASP A 88 -6.07 13.85 7.39
N ALA A 89 -6.96 13.94 8.40
CA ALA A 89 -8.34 13.47 8.28
C ALA A 89 -9.20 14.36 7.38
N ASP A 90 -9.99 13.73 6.50
CA ASP A 90 -10.83 14.43 5.53
C ASP A 90 -12.08 15.07 6.17
N SER A 91 -12.47 14.61 7.35
CA SER A 91 -13.65 15.07 8.10
C SER A 91 -13.29 15.36 9.55
N PRO A 92 -13.96 16.33 10.21
CA PRO A 92 -13.74 16.62 11.62
C PRO A 92 -13.96 15.38 12.51
N VAL A 93 -13.03 15.15 13.46
CA VAL A 93 -13.11 14.08 14.45
C VAL A 93 -13.50 14.65 15.81
N ASP A 94 -14.41 13.98 16.52
CA ASP A 94 -14.88 14.39 17.84
C ASP A 94 -14.01 13.77 18.94
N TYR A 95 -13.08 14.59 19.46
CA TYR A 95 -12.19 14.21 20.55
C TYR A 95 -12.89 14.11 21.91
N LYS A 96 -14.14 14.60 22.05
CA LYS A 96 -14.83 14.75 23.34
C LYS A 96 -15.86 13.66 23.61
N GLY A 97 -15.50 12.41 23.34
CA GLY A 97 -16.21 11.22 23.85
C GLY A 97 -16.58 10.16 22.81
N LYS A 98 -16.50 10.47 21.51
CA LYS A 98 -16.78 9.50 20.42
C LYS A 98 -15.56 9.04 19.65
N LEU A 99 -14.38 9.53 20.03
CA LEU A 99 -13.13 9.30 19.33
C LEU A 99 -12.89 7.81 19.04
N LEU A 100 -12.93 6.94 20.05
CA LEU A 100 -12.64 5.51 19.85
C LEU A 100 -13.65 4.84 18.92
N ASP A 101 -14.93 5.18 19.02
CA ASP A 101 -15.96 4.62 18.12
C ASP A 101 -15.74 5.07 16.67
N GLN A 102 -15.37 6.34 16.46
CA GLN A 102 -15.00 6.85 15.14
C GLN A 102 -13.74 6.16 14.60
N LEU A 103 -12.75 5.92 15.46
CA LEU A 103 -11.53 5.23 15.07
C LEU A 103 -11.76 3.74 14.78
N TYR A 104 -12.67 3.07 15.48
CA TYR A 104 -13.05 1.69 15.17
C TYR A 104 -13.82 1.58 13.85
N ALA A 105 -14.72 2.54 13.57
CA ALA A 105 -15.43 2.60 12.28
C ALA A 105 -14.47 2.93 11.11
N GLY A 106 -13.46 3.74 11.39
CA GLY A 106 -12.43 4.16 10.46
C GLY A 106 -12.67 5.56 9.92
N VAL A 107 -11.56 6.25 9.66
CA VAL A 107 -11.49 7.64 9.19
C VAL A 107 -10.74 7.67 7.87
N PHE A 108 -11.28 8.39 6.89
CA PHE A 108 -10.59 8.64 5.63
C PHE A 108 -9.58 9.77 5.80
N LEU A 109 -8.41 9.57 5.20
CA LEU A 109 -7.30 10.49 5.24
C LEU A 109 -6.85 10.82 3.81
N ASP A 110 -6.28 12.01 3.67
CA ASP A 110 -5.61 12.47 2.45
C ASP A 110 -6.47 12.27 1.19
N HIS A 111 -7.57 13.01 1.12
CA HIS A 111 -8.49 13.03 -0.02
C HIS A 111 -9.05 11.63 -0.34
N LYS A 112 -9.38 10.86 0.71
CA LYS A 112 -9.89 9.48 0.65
C LYS A 112 -8.94 8.48 0.01
N THR A 113 -7.66 8.80 -0.13
CA THR A 113 -6.66 7.88 -0.67
C THR A 113 -6.18 6.87 0.37
N LYS A 114 -6.45 7.14 1.67
CA LYS A 114 -6.11 6.23 2.77
C LYS A 114 -7.32 6.09 3.71
N LYS A 115 -7.49 4.90 4.30
CA LYS A 115 -8.39 4.68 5.43
C LYS A 115 -7.57 4.23 6.63
N TYR A 116 -7.75 4.91 7.75
CA TYR A 116 -7.17 4.58 9.05
C TYR A 116 -8.27 4.06 9.97
N TRP A 117 -8.04 2.95 10.65
CA TRP A 117 -8.93 2.49 11.71
C TRP A 117 -8.11 1.84 12.82
N VAL A 118 -8.78 1.57 13.93
CA VAL A 118 -8.17 0.91 15.09
C VAL A 118 -8.80 -0.46 15.26
N GLU A 119 -7.96 -1.46 15.46
CA GLU A 119 -8.40 -2.79 15.88
C GLU A 119 -8.17 -2.95 17.39
N LYS A 120 -9.26 -3.23 18.12
CA LYS A 120 -9.20 -3.52 19.54
C LYS A 120 -8.69 -4.94 19.75
N LYS A 121 -7.49 -5.07 20.32
CA LYS A 121 -6.96 -6.34 20.84
C LYS A 121 -7.15 -6.41 22.36
N SER A 122 -7.03 -7.61 22.94
CA SER A 122 -7.33 -7.88 24.35
C SER A 122 -6.69 -6.90 25.34
N ASN A 123 -5.49 -6.39 25.01
CA ASN A 123 -4.71 -5.52 25.88
C ASN A 123 -4.28 -4.19 25.22
N SER A 124 -4.68 -3.91 23.96
CA SER A 124 -4.19 -2.73 23.24
C SER A 124 -5.04 -2.36 22.02
N ASN A 125 -5.07 -1.08 21.69
CA ASN A 125 -5.62 -0.54 20.45
C ASN A 125 -4.53 -0.42 19.39
N CYS A 126 -4.70 -1.15 18.30
CA CYS A 126 -3.69 -1.26 17.25
C CYS A 126 -4.11 -0.49 16.01
N ASN A 127 -3.22 0.36 15.50
CA ASN A 127 -3.50 1.13 14.29
C ASN A 127 -3.52 0.23 13.06
N CYS A 128 -4.43 0.48 12.14
CA CYS A 128 -4.57 -0.26 10.90
C CYS A 128 -4.75 0.72 9.74
N PHE A 129 -4.24 0.34 8.57
CA PHE A 129 -4.31 1.18 7.38
C PHE A 129 -4.72 0.39 6.14
N LEU A 130 -5.44 1.06 5.26
CA LEU A 130 -5.67 0.66 3.88
C LEU A 130 -5.30 1.84 3.00
N LEU A 131 -4.23 1.68 2.22
CA LEU A 131 -3.80 2.64 1.21
C LEU A 131 -4.50 2.27 -0.08
N TYR A 132 -5.49 3.04 -0.52
CA TYR A 132 -6.24 2.72 -1.74
C TYR A 132 -5.37 2.88 -2.98
N ALA A 133 -5.84 2.36 -4.12
CA ALA A 133 -5.11 2.39 -5.38
C ALA A 133 -4.62 3.80 -5.78
N ARG A 134 -5.37 4.86 -5.44
CA ARG A 134 -4.99 6.26 -5.67
C ARG A 134 -3.82 6.75 -4.81
N ALA A 135 -3.49 6.07 -3.70
CA ALA A 135 -2.27 6.33 -2.94
C ALA A 135 -1.05 5.60 -3.51
N LEU A 136 -1.22 4.71 -4.49
CA LEU A 136 -0.15 3.91 -5.07
C LEU A 136 0.44 4.61 -6.28
N SER A 137 1.75 4.45 -6.45
CA SER A 137 2.43 4.74 -7.71
C SER A 137 2.29 3.52 -8.61
N ILE A 138 1.55 3.68 -9.70
CA ILE A 138 1.29 2.62 -10.69
C ILE A 138 1.92 3.06 -12.02
N THR A 139 2.85 2.27 -12.55
CA THR A 139 3.46 2.56 -13.85
C THR A 139 2.38 2.61 -14.94
N TRP A 140 2.33 3.76 -15.64
CA TRP A 140 1.29 4.13 -16.60
C TRP A 140 -0.15 4.20 -16.05
N GLY A 141 -0.34 4.30 -14.73
CA GLY A 141 -1.66 4.27 -14.09
C GLY A 141 -2.66 5.34 -14.58
N GLU A 142 -2.17 6.49 -15.04
CA GLU A 142 -3.02 7.56 -15.60
C GLU A 142 -3.24 7.42 -17.12
N ASP A 143 -2.58 6.47 -17.77
CA ASP A 143 -2.77 6.19 -19.19
C ASP A 143 -3.95 5.23 -19.41
N LYS A 144 -5.04 5.79 -19.94
CA LYS A 144 -6.30 5.08 -20.22
C LYS A 144 -6.17 3.95 -21.24
N ARG A 145 -5.04 3.86 -21.96
CA ARG A 145 -4.74 2.72 -22.84
C ARG A 145 -4.50 1.47 -22.01
N TYR A 146 -3.76 1.62 -20.91
CA TYR A 146 -3.23 0.53 -20.10
C TYR A 146 -4.01 0.29 -18.80
N TRP A 147 -4.61 1.34 -18.22
CA TRP A 147 -5.35 1.26 -16.96
C TRP A 147 -6.72 1.92 -17.05
N LYS A 148 -7.64 1.48 -16.20
CA LYS A 148 -8.96 2.08 -16.02
C LYS A 148 -9.20 2.28 -14.52
N TRP A 149 -9.55 3.48 -14.13
CA TRP A 149 -10.01 3.77 -12.77
C TRP A 149 -11.51 3.49 -12.67
N VAL A 150 -11.89 2.66 -11.69
CA VAL A 150 -13.27 2.21 -11.49
C VAL A 150 -13.72 2.61 -10.11
N GLN A 151 -14.89 3.22 -10.05
CA GLN A 151 -15.54 3.60 -8.80
C GLN A 151 -16.11 2.35 -8.11
N GLN A 152 -15.83 2.21 -6.81
CA GLN A 152 -16.30 1.11 -5.98
C GLN A 152 -16.85 1.62 -4.65
N ASN A 153 -17.96 1.05 -4.21
CA ASN A 153 -18.52 1.31 -2.89
C ASN A 153 -17.68 0.60 -1.81
N GLU A 154 -17.25 1.36 -0.82
CA GLU A 154 -16.75 0.83 0.44
C GLU A 154 -17.92 0.50 1.39
N ALA A 155 -17.70 -0.33 2.42
CA ALA A 155 -18.76 -0.74 3.35
C ALA A 155 -19.45 0.44 4.06
N SER A 156 -18.76 1.57 4.23
CA SER A 156 -19.33 2.82 4.75
C SER A 156 -20.25 3.57 3.77
N GLY A 157 -20.40 3.09 2.53
CA GLY A 157 -21.06 3.82 1.44
C GLY A 157 -20.19 4.88 0.78
N THR A 158 -18.94 5.04 1.23
CA THR A 158 -17.99 5.97 0.60
C THR A 158 -17.51 5.39 -0.73
N MET A 159 -17.52 6.22 -1.78
CA MET A 159 -16.97 5.88 -3.08
C MET A 159 -15.44 6.02 -3.07
N ILE A 160 -14.76 4.95 -3.48
CA ILE A 160 -13.31 4.88 -3.70
C ILE A 160 -13.03 4.52 -5.16
N GLU A 161 -11.79 4.73 -5.61
CA GLU A 161 -11.34 4.24 -6.92
C GLU A 161 -10.38 3.07 -6.78
N VAL A 162 -10.60 2.05 -7.61
CA VAL A 162 -9.70 0.92 -7.81
C VAL A 162 -9.10 0.98 -9.21
N ALA A 163 -7.88 0.44 -9.36
CA ALA A 163 -7.17 0.42 -10.63
C ALA A 163 -7.39 -0.93 -11.32
N GLU A 164 -8.04 -0.92 -12.48
CA GLU A 164 -8.23 -2.08 -13.34
C GLU A 164 -7.21 -2.06 -14.48
N LEU A 165 -6.41 -3.12 -14.56
CA LEU A 165 -5.42 -3.31 -15.60
C LEU A 165 -6.11 -3.74 -16.91
N LYS A 166 -5.95 -2.94 -17.97
CA LYS A 166 -6.44 -3.26 -19.31
C LYS A 166 -5.47 -4.15 -20.06
N MET A 167 -4.20 -3.75 -20.17
CA MET A 167 -3.14 -4.55 -20.79
C MET A 167 -1.76 -3.92 -20.55
N VAL A 168 -0.78 -4.66 -20.02
CA VAL A 168 0.64 -4.24 -19.97
C VAL A 168 1.57 -5.44 -20.07
N CYS A 169 2.77 -5.29 -20.64
CA CYS A 169 3.83 -6.29 -20.51
C CYS A 169 4.74 -6.05 -19.29
N TRP A 170 4.83 -4.80 -18.83
CA TRP A 170 5.57 -4.38 -17.63
C TRP A 170 4.59 -3.97 -16.52
N LEU A 171 4.50 -4.77 -15.46
CA LEU A 171 3.72 -4.44 -14.27
C LEU A 171 4.66 -3.93 -13.18
N GLU A 172 4.37 -2.73 -12.66
CA GLU A 172 5.09 -2.19 -11.51
C GLU A 172 4.18 -1.27 -10.70
N VAL A 173 4.04 -1.59 -9.42
CA VAL A 173 3.22 -0.87 -8.44
C VAL A 173 4.01 -0.75 -7.17
N HIS A 174 4.12 0.46 -6.61
CA HIS A 174 4.79 0.70 -5.35
C HIS A 174 4.11 1.77 -4.51
N VAL A 175 4.33 1.70 -3.20
CA VAL A 175 3.90 2.72 -2.25
C VAL A 175 4.88 2.76 -1.08
N LYS A 176 5.02 3.96 -0.52
CA LYS A 176 5.77 4.18 0.71
C LYS A 176 4.85 4.42 1.89
N PHE A 177 5.27 4.00 3.07
CA PHE A 177 4.49 4.18 4.28
C PHE A 177 5.39 4.46 5.48
N ASP A 178 5.04 5.46 6.30
CA ASP A 178 5.78 5.81 7.52
C ASP A 178 5.41 4.86 8.67
N THR A 179 6.37 4.03 9.08
CA THR A 179 6.18 3.02 10.14
C THR A 179 5.88 3.63 11.51
N LYS A 180 6.16 4.92 11.73
CA LYS A 180 5.80 5.66 12.96
C LYS A 180 4.29 5.74 13.20
N LYS A 181 3.49 5.53 12.15
CA LYS A 181 2.03 5.50 12.25
C LYS A 181 1.50 4.16 12.77
N LEU A 182 2.34 3.13 12.92
CA LEU A 182 1.94 1.82 13.42
C LEU A 182 2.18 1.68 14.92
N SER A 183 1.37 0.86 15.60
CA SER A 183 1.58 0.57 17.02
C SER A 183 2.83 -0.30 17.21
N PRO A 184 3.78 0.05 18.09
CA PRO A 184 4.99 -0.74 18.29
C PRO A 184 4.70 -2.05 19.03
N GLY A 185 5.63 -3.01 18.91
CA GLY A 185 5.62 -4.24 19.73
C GLY A 185 4.61 -5.31 19.30
N ILE A 186 3.92 -5.13 18.17
CA ILE A 186 3.03 -6.14 17.58
C ILE A 186 3.48 -6.50 16.17
N VAL A 187 3.25 -7.74 15.75
CA VAL A 187 3.51 -8.17 14.38
C VAL A 187 2.43 -7.60 13.47
N TYR A 188 2.84 -6.90 12.42
CA TYR A 188 2.01 -6.45 11.32
C TYR A 188 2.19 -7.35 10.10
N GLN A 189 1.10 -7.59 9.38
CA GLN A 189 1.10 -8.15 8.05
C GLN A 189 0.82 -7.03 7.04
N VAL A 190 1.63 -6.98 5.99
CA VAL A 190 1.43 -6.11 4.83
C VAL A 190 0.94 -6.96 3.66
N SER A 191 -0.17 -6.58 3.04
CA SER A 191 -0.76 -7.32 1.91
C SER A 191 -1.26 -6.37 0.82
N PHE A 192 -1.10 -6.76 -0.45
CA PHE A 192 -1.89 -6.17 -1.53
C PHE A 192 -3.31 -6.75 -1.50
N ILE A 193 -4.32 -5.90 -1.70
CA ILE A 193 -5.71 -6.31 -1.87
C ILE A 193 -6.03 -6.23 -3.37
N THR A 194 -6.19 -7.39 -3.98
CA THR A 194 -6.36 -7.51 -5.44
C THR A 194 -7.51 -8.42 -5.78
N MET A 195 -7.98 -8.35 -7.02
CA MET A 195 -8.95 -9.26 -7.59
C MET A 195 -8.53 -9.52 -9.03
N LEU A 196 -8.61 -10.77 -9.48
CA LEU A 196 -8.38 -11.11 -10.87
C LEU A 196 -9.72 -11.41 -11.52
N LYS A 197 -10.08 -10.64 -12.55
CA LYS A 197 -11.34 -10.85 -13.26
C LYS A 197 -11.35 -12.20 -13.98
N ASP A 198 -12.53 -12.81 -14.02
CA ASP A 198 -12.83 -13.97 -14.84
C ASP A 198 -13.11 -13.46 -16.26
N LYS A 199 -12.16 -13.71 -17.15
CA LYS A 199 -12.33 -13.48 -18.57
C LYS A 199 -12.26 -14.84 -19.25
N ALA A 200 -12.96 -14.95 -20.39
CA ALA A 200 -12.87 -16.16 -21.21
C ALA A 200 -11.43 -16.51 -21.62
N GLU A 201 -10.54 -15.51 -21.68
CA GLU A 201 -9.10 -15.68 -21.91
C GLU A 201 -8.25 -14.78 -21.00
N PRO A 202 -8.05 -15.13 -19.71
CA PRO A 202 -7.18 -14.38 -18.84
C PRO A 202 -5.73 -14.76 -19.14
N GLN A 203 -5.06 -13.96 -19.97
CA GLN A 203 -3.70 -14.23 -20.45
C GLN A 203 -2.64 -13.44 -19.66
N GLY A 204 -1.42 -13.99 -19.59
CA GLY A 204 -0.22 -13.28 -19.16
C GLY A 204 0.19 -13.43 -17.70
N TRP A 205 -0.56 -14.22 -16.94
CA TRP A 205 -0.30 -14.49 -15.51
C TRP A 205 0.34 -15.86 -15.25
N GLU A 206 0.80 -16.55 -16.29
CA GLU A 206 1.47 -17.85 -16.20
C GLU A 206 2.81 -17.74 -15.46
N LEU A 207 3.43 -16.55 -15.51
CA LEU A 207 4.58 -16.21 -14.70
C LEU A 207 4.13 -15.56 -13.39
N PRO A 208 4.71 -15.97 -12.24
CA PRO A 208 4.35 -15.39 -10.97
C PRO A 208 4.83 -13.94 -10.87
N ILE A 209 4.05 -13.10 -10.20
CA ILE A 209 4.45 -11.75 -9.83
C ILE A 209 5.46 -11.80 -8.68
N ASN A 210 6.29 -10.77 -8.55
CA ASN A 210 7.10 -10.53 -7.36
C ASN A 210 6.38 -9.57 -6.42
N VAL A 211 6.39 -9.86 -5.13
CA VAL A 211 5.98 -8.93 -4.07
C VAL A 211 7.16 -8.69 -3.15
N ARG A 212 7.37 -7.44 -2.73
CA ARG A 212 8.53 -7.04 -1.95
C ARG A 212 8.19 -5.97 -0.91
N LEU A 213 8.68 -6.19 0.31
CA LEU A 213 8.69 -5.24 1.42
C LEU A 213 10.14 -4.88 1.76
N VAL A 214 10.46 -3.59 1.76
CA VAL A 214 11.75 -3.05 2.25
C VAL A 214 11.46 -2.22 3.49
N LEU A 215 12.01 -2.64 4.62
CA LEU A 215 11.83 -1.97 5.91
C LEU A 215 12.82 -0.82 6.10
N PRO A 216 12.55 0.12 7.05
CA PRO A 216 13.56 1.06 7.50
C PRO A 216 14.84 0.30 7.92
N GLY A 217 16.00 0.79 7.49
CA GLY A 217 17.28 0.08 7.67
C GLY A 217 17.63 -0.90 6.54
N GLY A 218 16.78 -1.04 5.52
CA GLY A 218 17.11 -1.76 4.28
C GLY A 218 16.86 -3.27 4.31
N LYS A 219 16.33 -3.82 5.42
CA LYS A 219 15.95 -5.23 5.48
C LYS A 219 14.83 -5.51 4.46
N LYS A 220 15.08 -6.48 3.58
CA LYS A 220 14.20 -6.85 2.47
C LYS A 220 13.51 -8.20 2.72
N GLN A 221 12.22 -8.26 2.41
CA GLN A 221 11.43 -9.49 2.28
C GLN A 221 10.86 -9.51 0.86
N GLN A 222 11.00 -10.63 0.15
CA GLN A 222 10.49 -10.78 -1.21
C GLN A 222 10.15 -12.23 -1.48
N HIS A 223 9.04 -12.46 -2.18
CA HIS A 223 8.70 -13.77 -2.74
C HIS A 223 7.90 -13.60 -4.03
N LYS A 224 7.65 -14.75 -4.68
CA LYS A 224 6.84 -14.86 -5.88
C LYS A 224 5.43 -15.32 -5.51
N GLU A 225 4.44 -14.86 -6.26
CA GLU A 225 3.03 -15.22 -6.10
C GLU A 225 2.40 -15.59 -7.44
N ASN A 226 1.83 -16.79 -7.51
CA ASN A 226 1.15 -17.27 -8.71
C ASN A 226 -0.32 -16.82 -8.66
N LEU A 227 -0.69 -15.89 -9.53
CA LEU A 227 -2.07 -15.39 -9.60
C LEU A 227 -3.03 -16.38 -10.26
N MET A 228 -2.54 -17.35 -11.03
CA MET A 228 -3.37 -18.38 -11.66
C MET A 228 -3.97 -19.36 -10.65
N GLU A 229 -3.34 -19.51 -9.49
CA GLU A 229 -3.81 -20.37 -8.39
C GLU A 229 -4.83 -19.67 -7.47
N LYS A 230 -5.10 -18.37 -7.69
CA LYS A 230 -6.01 -17.59 -6.86
C LYS A 230 -7.42 -17.60 -7.44
N SER A 231 -8.40 -17.41 -6.57
CA SER A 231 -9.80 -17.32 -6.97
C SER A 231 -10.05 -16.11 -7.88
N ARG A 232 -10.87 -16.31 -8.91
CA ARG A 232 -11.33 -15.25 -9.80
C ARG A 232 -12.52 -14.51 -9.18
N GLU A 233 -12.79 -13.30 -9.68
CA GLU A 233 -13.96 -12.47 -9.31
C GLU A 233 -14.16 -12.30 -7.79
N SER A 234 -13.06 -12.37 -7.04
CA SER A 234 -13.05 -12.25 -5.59
C SER A 234 -11.83 -11.49 -5.13
N TRP A 235 -12.03 -10.67 -4.09
CA TRP A 235 -10.94 -9.95 -3.45
C TRP A 235 -10.09 -10.93 -2.65
N ILE A 236 -8.79 -10.95 -2.96
CA ILE A 236 -7.78 -11.75 -2.27
C ILE A 236 -6.77 -10.82 -1.61
N GLU A 237 -6.20 -11.29 -0.50
CA GLU A 237 -5.01 -10.69 0.08
C GLU A 237 -3.78 -11.43 -0.41
N ILE A 238 -2.84 -10.71 -1.02
CA ILE A 238 -1.52 -11.23 -1.38
C ILE A 238 -0.55 -10.73 -0.32
N PRO A 239 -0.08 -11.59 0.61
CA PRO A 239 0.89 -11.21 1.61
C PRO A 239 2.17 -10.73 0.93
N VAL A 240 2.79 -9.68 1.48
CA VAL A 240 4.08 -9.14 1.01
C VAL A 240 5.19 -9.42 2.02
N GLY A 241 4.85 -9.32 3.31
CA GLY A 241 5.78 -9.55 4.39
C GLY A 241 5.19 -9.19 5.76
N GLU A 242 5.96 -9.53 6.79
CA GLU A 242 5.58 -9.33 8.18
C GLU A 242 6.71 -8.68 8.95
N PHE A 243 6.39 -7.78 9.88
CA PHE A 243 7.40 -7.15 10.72
C PHE A 243 6.81 -6.60 12.01
N VAL A 244 7.67 -6.32 12.98
CA VAL A 244 7.32 -5.61 14.21
C VAL A 244 7.86 -4.19 14.10
N PRO A 245 7.01 -3.14 14.12
CA PRO A 245 7.48 -1.77 14.16
C PRO A 245 8.35 -1.53 15.41
N SER A 246 9.51 -0.91 15.21
CA SER A 246 10.52 -0.66 16.24
C SER A 246 10.79 0.83 16.36
N GLU A 247 10.86 1.35 17.59
CA GLU A 247 11.23 2.74 17.85
C GLU A 247 12.68 3.06 17.43
N LYS A 248 13.54 2.05 17.31
CA LYS A 248 14.94 2.23 16.90
C LYS A 248 15.12 2.31 15.39
N GLU A 249 14.18 1.72 14.64
CA GLU A 249 14.22 1.59 13.17
C GLU A 249 12.95 2.21 12.57
N MET A 250 12.70 3.47 12.92
CA MET A 250 11.57 4.24 12.39
C MET A 250 11.91 4.85 11.03
N GLY A 251 10.95 4.88 10.12
CA GLY A 251 11.12 5.52 8.81
C GLY A 251 10.11 5.04 7.77
N GLU A 252 10.40 5.34 6.51
CA GLU A 252 9.60 4.85 5.39
C GLU A 252 9.91 3.39 5.11
N MET A 253 8.87 2.56 5.04
CA MET A 253 8.93 1.27 4.36
C MET A 253 8.46 1.42 2.92
N GLU A 254 9.02 0.61 2.01
CA GLU A 254 8.60 0.50 0.61
C GLU A 254 7.92 -0.84 0.38
N ILE A 255 6.76 -0.80 -0.29
CA ILE A 255 5.92 -1.96 -0.58
C ILE A 255 5.75 -1.98 -2.09
N SER A 256 5.98 -3.12 -2.72
CA SER A 256 5.95 -3.22 -4.19
C SER A 256 5.42 -4.56 -4.68
N MET A 257 4.77 -4.50 -5.85
CA MET A 257 4.31 -5.63 -6.65
C MET A 257 4.74 -5.39 -8.10
N TYR A 258 5.46 -6.34 -8.70
CA TYR A 258 6.01 -6.14 -10.03
C TYR A 258 6.24 -7.46 -10.79
N GLU A 259 6.16 -7.37 -12.11
CA GLU A 259 6.56 -8.42 -13.06
C GLU A 259 6.85 -7.71 -14.38
N HIS A 260 8.13 -7.63 -14.73
CA HIS A 260 8.62 -6.97 -15.94
C HIS A 260 9.59 -7.83 -16.75
N ASP A 261 9.93 -9.03 -16.26
CA ASP A 261 10.94 -9.89 -16.87
C ASP A 261 10.32 -10.84 -17.90
N GLY A 262 9.04 -11.18 -17.74
CA GLY A 262 8.36 -12.19 -18.54
C GLY A 262 7.97 -11.76 -19.95
N GLY A 263 7.85 -10.46 -20.22
CA GLY A 263 7.41 -9.91 -21.51
C GLY A 263 5.95 -10.22 -21.92
N MET A 264 5.27 -11.08 -21.19
CA MET A 264 3.87 -11.47 -21.43
C MET A 264 2.92 -10.31 -21.15
N TRP A 265 1.97 -10.08 -22.07
CA TRP A 265 0.90 -9.10 -21.89
C TRP A 265 -0.12 -9.59 -20.87
N LYS A 266 -0.36 -8.77 -19.85
CA LYS A 266 -1.18 -9.04 -18.66
C LYS A 266 -2.42 -8.17 -18.67
N GLU A 267 -3.56 -8.72 -18.28
CA GLU A 267 -4.80 -7.97 -18.16
C GLU A 267 -5.71 -8.47 -17.03
N GLY A 268 -6.73 -7.70 -16.68
CA GLY A 268 -7.81 -8.13 -15.78
C GLY A 268 -7.49 -8.10 -14.29
N LEU A 269 -6.26 -7.76 -13.89
CA LEU A 269 -5.92 -7.49 -12.50
C LEU A 269 -6.60 -6.19 -12.04
N VAL A 270 -7.29 -6.25 -10.91
CA VAL A 270 -7.88 -5.10 -10.23
C VAL A 270 -7.18 -4.92 -8.89
N ILE A 271 -6.68 -3.72 -8.64
CA ILE A 271 -5.97 -3.36 -7.41
C ILE A 271 -6.86 -2.44 -6.61
N LYS A 272 -7.22 -2.86 -5.39
CA LYS A 272 -7.91 -2.01 -4.43
C LYS A 272 -6.94 -1.16 -3.62
N GLY A 273 -5.81 -1.74 -3.24
CA GLY A 273 -4.85 -1.05 -2.37
C GLY A 273 -3.90 -1.98 -1.64
N VAL A 274 -3.25 -1.44 -0.60
CA VAL A 274 -2.38 -2.15 0.33
C VAL A 274 -2.95 -2.07 1.74
N ALA A 275 -3.19 -3.22 2.37
CA ALA A 275 -3.59 -3.32 3.77
C ALA A 275 -2.37 -3.52 4.67
N ILE A 276 -2.33 -2.78 5.77
CA ILE A 276 -1.32 -2.89 6.83
C ILE A 276 -2.10 -3.07 8.13
N LYS A 277 -2.12 -4.30 8.63
CA LYS A 277 -2.92 -4.67 9.80
C LYS A 277 -2.13 -5.55 10.77
N PRO A 278 -2.44 -5.52 12.07
CA PRO A 278 -1.89 -6.46 13.02
C PRO A 278 -2.16 -7.89 12.55
N LYS A 279 -1.15 -8.75 12.59
CA LYS A 279 -1.36 -10.17 12.36
C LYS A 279 -2.12 -10.75 13.54
N ASN A 280 -3.19 -11.47 13.27
CA ASN A 280 -3.89 -12.21 14.30
C ASN A 280 -3.17 -13.54 14.49
N GLU A 281 -2.53 -13.70 15.65
CA GLU A 281 -2.09 -15.02 16.08
C GLU A 281 -3.33 -15.83 16.37
N LEU A 282 -3.59 -16.84 15.53
CA LEU A 282 -4.52 -17.89 15.89
C LEU A 282 -3.96 -18.53 17.16
N ILE A 283 -4.59 -18.26 18.31
CA ILE A 283 -4.39 -19.07 19.49
C ILE A 283 -4.84 -20.47 19.07
N LYS A 284 -3.86 -21.35 18.79
CA LYS A 284 -4.12 -22.78 18.65
C LYS A 284 -4.71 -23.21 19.99
N LYS A 285 -6.03 -23.39 20.03
CA LYS A 285 -6.72 -24.02 21.16
C LYS A 285 -6.40 -25.51 21.17
#